data_AF-A0A545AQ64-F1
#
_entry.id   AF-A0A545AQ64-F1
#
_cell.length_a   1.000
_cell.length_b   1.000
_cell.length_c   1.000
_cell.angle_alpha   90.00
_cell.angle_beta   90.00
_cell.angle_gamma   90.00
#
_symmetry.space_group_name_H-M   'P 1'
#
loop_
_entity.id
_entity.type
_entity.pdbx_description
1 polymer ?
#
loop_
_entity_poly.entity_id
_entity_poly.type
_entity_poly.pdbx_seq_one_letter_code
_entity_poly.pdbx_strand_id
1 'polypeptide(L)'
;MGLAPVTLGMVGLAFALWGNGLANLGVDQDSETATKAVAVSASLLGAVTLLFMAAHLIVAAPLGAEGPPVRLQLLFSAITAMYGLQFLATTIVQLKGYDPRPLGNFALLTVPIQLVEMILLARFADAAGMSTTHIVLQEIVLGAFAVAGLAIWAGTHGRIGGRVVGGAIMAAFVGTLYFLFFAGGLISPPG
;
A
#
# COMPACT_ATOMS: atom_id res chain seq x y z
N MET A 1 26.00 -2.47 -0.54
CA MET A 1 24.56 -2.40 -0.20
C MET A 1 23.80 -3.14 -1.29
N GLY A 2 22.96 -4.12 -0.93
CA GLY A 2 22.10 -4.80 -1.91
C GLY A 2 21.02 -3.87 -2.43
N LEU A 3 20.55 -4.07 -3.67
CA LEU A 3 19.41 -3.35 -4.21
C LEU A 3 18.16 -3.69 -3.36
N ALA A 4 17.53 -2.67 -2.76
CA ALA A 4 16.31 -2.88 -2.01
C ALA A 4 15.18 -3.35 -2.96
N PRO A 5 14.42 -4.41 -2.65
CA PRO A 5 13.38 -4.96 -3.53
C PRO A 5 12.10 -4.11 -3.52
N VAL A 6 12.23 -2.78 -3.43
CA VAL A 6 11.13 -1.82 -3.41
C VAL A 6 10.27 -1.99 -4.66
N THR A 7 10.92 -2.08 -5.83
CA THR A 7 10.24 -2.25 -7.12
C THR A 7 9.35 -3.49 -7.15
N LEU A 8 9.81 -4.62 -6.61
CA LEU A 8 9.04 -5.86 -6.59
C LEU A 8 7.77 -5.73 -5.73
N GLY A 9 7.90 -5.18 -4.52
CA GLY A 9 6.77 -4.94 -3.64
C GLY A 9 5.76 -3.95 -4.24
N MET A 10 6.26 -2.87 -4.86
CA MET A 10 5.41 -1.86 -5.48
C MET A 10 4.67 -2.37 -6.73
N VAL A 11 5.28 -3.28 -7.52
CA VAL A 11 4.58 -3.92 -8.65
C VAL A 11 3.40 -4.76 -8.16
N GLY A 12 3.60 -5.59 -7.14
CA GLY A 12 2.48 -6.39 -6.61
C GLY A 12 1.41 -5.54 -5.95
N LEU A 13 1.80 -4.47 -5.23
CA LEU A 13 0.85 -3.48 -4.72
C LEU A 13 0.04 -2.82 -5.84
N ALA A 14 0.68 -2.46 -6.95
CA ALA A 14 0.01 -1.89 -8.11
C ALA A 14 -1.03 -2.87 -8.69
N PHE A 15 -0.69 -4.15 -8.82
CA PHE A 15 -1.67 -5.17 -9.24
C PHE A 15 -2.82 -5.29 -8.25
N ALA A 16 -2.54 -5.33 -6.96
CA ALA A 16 -3.55 -5.43 -5.90
C ALA A 16 -4.53 -4.26 -5.93
N LEU A 17 -4.02 -3.03 -6.02
CA LEU A 17 -4.84 -1.82 -6.09
C LEU A 17 -5.63 -1.76 -7.41
N TRP A 18 -5.00 -2.09 -8.54
CA TRP A 18 -5.68 -2.12 -9.84
C TRP A 18 -6.84 -3.11 -9.83
N GLY A 19 -6.60 -4.38 -9.48
CA GLY A 19 -7.62 -5.42 -9.48
C GLY A 19 -8.78 -5.12 -8.52
N ASN A 20 -8.48 -4.70 -7.28
CA ASN A 20 -9.52 -4.35 -6.31
C ASN A 20 -10.25 -3.05 -6.66
N GLY A 21 -9.55 -2.08 -7.25
CA GLY A 21 -10.13 -0.83 -7.73
C GLY A 21 -11.14 -1.07 -8.84
N LEU A 22 -10.76 -1.83 -9.88
CA LEU A 22 -11.64 -2.19 -10.98
C LEU A 22 -12.86 -3.01 -10.52
N ALA A 23 -12.68 -3.98 -9.63
CA ALA A 23 -13.78 -4.76 -9.06
C ALA A 23 -14.80 -3.86 -8.34
N ASN A 24 -14.34 -2.86 -7.57
CA ASN A 24 -15.21 -1.91 -6.89
C ASN A 24 -15.87 -0.90 -7.83
N LEU A 25 -15.23 -0.55 -8.94
CA LEU A 25 -15.80 0.29 -10.00
C LEU A 25 -16.86 -0.44 -10.83
N GLY A 26 -16.86 -1.77 -10.77
CA GLY A 26 -17.83 -2.62 -11.45
C GLY A 26 -17.40 -3.05 -12.84
N VAL A 27 -16.11 -3.08 -13.11
CA VAL A 27 -15.57 -3.72 -14.32
C VAL A 27 -15.75 -5.23 -14.19
N ASP A 28 -16.19 -5.88 -15.27
CA ASP A 28 -16.47 -7.32 -15.35
C ASP A 28 -17.61 -7.83 -14.44
N GLN A 29 -18.55 -6.96 -14.04
CA GLN A 29 -19.73 -7.32 -13.23
C GLN A 29 -20.64 -8.37 -13.87
N ASP A 30 -20.57 -8.53 -15.20
CA ASP A 30 -21.33 -9.54 -15.93
C ASP A 30 -20.86 -10.97 -15.62
N SER A 31 -19.71 -11.13 -14.96
CA SER A 31 -19.20 -12.41 -14.47
C SER A 31 -18.65 -12.29 -13.05
N GLU A 32 -19.46 -12.73 -12.07
CA GLU A 32 -19.05 -12.81 -10.66
C GLU A 32 -17.75 -13.61 -10.49
N THR A 33 -17.61 -14.71 -11.24
CA THR A 33 -16.41 -15.56 -11.24
C THR A 33 -15.18 -14.80 -11.75
N ALA A 34 -15.30 -14.02 -12.83
CA ALA A 34 -14.18 -13.26 -13.37
C ALA A 34 -13.75 -12.13 -12.44
N THR A 35 -14.72 -11.36 -11.92
CA THR A 35 -14.46 -10.29 -10.93
C THR A 35 -13.74 -10.84 -9.70
N LYS A 36 -14.23 -11.96 -9.15
CA LYS A 36 -13.63 -12.62 -8.00
C LYS A 36 -12.22 -13.13 -8.30
N ALA A 37 -12.00 -13.75 -9.46
CA ALA A 37 -10.70 -14.28 -9.86
C ALA A 37 -9.65 -13.17 -9.96
N VAL A 38 -9.97 -12.06 -10.64
CA VAL A 38 -9.07 -10.91 -10.78
C VAL A 38 -8.74 -10.31 -9.41
N ALA A 39 -9.75 -10.09 -8.57
CA ALA A 39 -9.56 -9.49 -7.25
C ALA A 39 -8.71 -10.38 -6.31
N VAL A 40 -8.95 -11.69 -6.32
CA VAL A 40 -8.20 -12.68 -5.51
C VAL A 40 -6.75 -12.76 -5.98
N SER A 41 -6.52 -12.95 -7.29
CA SER A 41 -5.17 -13.04 -7.84
C SER A 41 -4.37 -11.76 -7.61
N ALA A 42 -5.00 -10.60 -7.80
CA ALA A 42 -4.41 -9.29 -7.52
C ALA A 42 -4.03 -9.12 -6.04
N SER A 43 -4.95 -9.43 -5.13
CA SER A 43 -4.71 -9.34 -3.68
C SER A 43 -3.59 -10.28 -3.23
N LEU A 44 -3.55 -11.51 -3.76
CA LEU A 44 -2.51 -12.48 -3.40
C LEU A 44 -1.12 -12.04 -3.90
N LEU A 45 -1.02 -11.51 -5.11
CA LEU A 45 0.23 -10.96 -5.64
C LEU A 45 0.74 -9.80 -4.79
N GLY A 46 -0.15 -8.87 -4.42
CA GLY A 46 0.19 -7.78 -3.50
C GLY A 46 0.68 -8.30 -2.15
N ALA A 47 -0.04 -9.24 -1.55
CA ALA A 47 0.32 -9.82 -0.27
C ALA A 47 1.73 -10.44 -0.29
N VAL A 48 2.00 -11.33 -1.25
CA VAL A 48 3.27 -12.07 -1.33
C VAL A 48 4.45 -11.13 -1.56
N THR A 49 4.34 -10.22 -2.52
CA THR A 49 5.43 -9.31 -2.88
C THR A 49 5.75 -8.30 -1.77
N LEU A 50 4.72 -7.76 -1.11
CA LEU A 50 4.89 -6.83 0.00
C LEU A 50 5.46 -7.50 1.24
N LEU A 51 5.01 -8.71 1.59
CA LEU A 51 5.58 -9.46 2.71
C LEU A 51 7.04 -9.85 2.45
N PHE A 52 7.38 -10.23 1.21
CA PHE A 52 8.76 -10.48 0.81
C PHE A 52 9.63 -9.23 0.93
N MET A 53 9.14 -8.09 0.43
CA MET A 53 9.82 -6.80 0.57
C MET A 53 10.03 -6.43 2.05
N ALA A 54 8.98 -6.54 2.87
CA ALA A 54 9.04 -6.26 4.30
C ALA A 54 10.11 -7.11 4.99
N ALA A 55 10.08 -8.43 4.79
CA ALA A 55 11.05 -9.35 5.36
C ALA A 55 12.48 -9.03 4.95
N HIS A 56 12.70 -8.71 3.67
CA HIS A 56 14.02 -8.29 3.18
C HIS A 56 14.51 -7.02 3.88
N LEU A 57 13.65 -6.01 4.01
CA LEU A 57 14.01 -4.74 4.66
C LEU A 57 14.31 -4.90 6.16
N ILE A 58 13.63 -5.82 6.86
CA ILE A 58 13.92 -6.15 8.28
C ILE A 58 15.28 -6.84 8.40
N VAL A 59 15.54 -7.87 7.58
CA VAL A 59 16.81 -8.62 7.62
C VAL A 59 18.00 -7.73 7.33
N ALA A 60 17.84 -6.76 6.43
CA ALA A 60 18.87 -5.79 6.10
C ALA A 60 19.06 -4.67 7.14
N ALA A 61 18.20 -4.56 8.16
CA ALA A 61 18.23 -3.49 9.16
C ALA A 61 17.73 -3.93 10.56
N PRO A 62 18.29 -4.98 11.18
CA PRO A 62 17.79 -5.47 12.46
C PRO A 62 17.98 -4.41 13.57
N LEU A 63 16.89 -4.03 14.24
CA LEU A 63 16.87 -3.27 15.51
C LEU A 63 17.15 -1.75 15.45
N GLY A 64 17.30 -1.13 14.28
CA GLY A 64 17.21 0.34 14.13
C GLY A 64 18.25 1.17 14.91
N ALA A 65 19.35 0.55 15.33
CA ALA A 65 20.41 1.17 16.11
C ALA A 65 21.31 2.12 15.29
N GLU A 66 21.09 2.20 13.98
CA GLU A 66 21.91 2.97 13.04
C GLU A 66 21.30 4.36 12.72
N GLY A 67 21.96 5.09 11.81
CA GLY A 67 21.61 6.46 11.41
C GLY A 67 20.25 6.60 10.70
N PRO A 68 19.82 7.84 10.38
CA PRO A 68 18.51 8.13 9.79
C PRO A 68 18.08 7.25 8.59
N PRO A 69 18.97 6.86 7.64
CA PRO A 69 18.59 6.00 6.52
C PRO A 69 18.04 4.62 6.94
N VAL A 70 18.58 4.02 8.00
CA VAL A 70 18.13 2.70 8.50
C VAL A 70 16.77 2.79 9.17
N ARG A 71 16.49 3.91 9.84
CA ARG A 71 15.17 4.17 10.45
C ARG A 71 14.10 4.36 9.38
N LEU A 72 14.42 5.03 8.27
CA LEU A 72 13.54 5.12 7.10
C LEU A 72 13.30 3.75 6.46
N GLN A 73 14.33 2.92 6.37
CA GLN A 73 14.18 1.55 5.85
C GLN A 73 13.22 0.71 6.71
N LEU A 74 13.34 0.80 8.04
CA LEU A 74 12.43 0.13 8.97
C LEU A 74 11.01 0.68 8.90
N LEU A 75 10.86 1.99 8.68
CA LEU A 75 9.56 2.60 8.40
C LEU A 75 8.93 1.93 7.19
N PHE A 76 9.59 1.95 6.03
CA PHE A 76 9.09 1.32 4.79
C PHE A 76 8.82 -0.18 4.94
N SER A 77 9.60 -0.88 5.76
CA SER A 77 9.33 -2.27 6.10
C SER A 77 8.00 -2.44 6.85
N ALA A 78 7.74 -1.60 7.86
CA ALA A 78 6.48 -1.64 8.59
C ALA A 78 5.28 -1.32 7.68
N ILE A 79 5.40 -0.32 6.79
CA ILE A 79 4.38 0.04 5.80
C ILE A 79 4.04 -1.18 4.93
N THR A 80 5.07 -1.79 4.35
CA THR A 80 4.89 -2.91 3.42
C THR A 80 4.39 -4.17 4.13
N ALA A 81 4.80 -4.43 5.38
CA ALA A 81 4.25 -5.52 6.18
C ALA A 81 2.75 -5.32 6.46
N MET A 82 2.35 -4.11 6.86
CA MET A 82 0.96 -3.77 7.13
C MET A 82 0.07 -4.04 5.91
N TYR A 83 0.44 -3.48 4.75
CA TYR A 83 -0.32 -3.69 3.52
C TYR A 83 -0.26 -5.15 3.04
N GLY A 84 0.89 -5.82 3.17
CA GLY A 84 1.03 -7.24 2.82
C GLY A 84 0.07 -8.14 3.62
N LEU A 85 -0.02 -7.92 4.93
CA LEU A 85 -0.96 -8.63 5.80
C LEU A 85 -2.42 -8.27 5.48
N GLN A 86 -2.70 -6.99 5.18
CA GLN A 86 -4.05 -6.56 4.82
C GLN A 86 -4.52 -7.19 3.50
N PHE A 87 -3.66 -7.27 2.48
CA PHE A 87 -4.01 -7.93 1.23
C PHE A 87 -4.11 -9.45 1.38
N LEU A 88 -3.33 -10.06 2.28
CA LEU A 88 -3.51 -11.47 2.63
C LEU A 88 -4.89 -11.72 3.27
N ALA A 89 -5.28 -10.89 4.24
CA ALA A 89 -6.61 -10.95 4.84
C ALA A 89 -7.72 -10.71 3.80
N THR A 90 -7.52 -9.74 2.90
CA THR A 90 -8.43 -9.45 1.79
C THR A 90 -8.63 -10.67 0.89
N THR A 91 -7.52 -11.34 0.52
CA THR A 91 -7.55 -12.57 -0.28
C THR A 91 -8.37 -13.66 0.40
N ILE A 92 -8.17 -13.86 1.71
CA ILE A 92 -8.92 -14.87 2.49
C ILE A 92 -10.42 -14.55 2.50
N VAL A 93 -10.79 -13.30 2.76
CA VAL A 93 -12.18 -12.83 2.78
C VAL A 93 -12.82 -13.03 1.39
N GLN A 94 -12.14 -12.64 0.32
CA GLN A 94 -12.61 -12.81 -1.06
C GLN A 94 -12.81 -14.29 -1.41
N LEU A 95 -11.85 -15.15 -1.06
CA LEU A 95 -11.94 -16.59 -1.32
C LEU A 95 -13.13 -17.23 -0.59
N LYS A 96 -13.26 -16.95 0.71
CA LYS A 96 -14.21 -17.61 1.61
C LYS A 96 -15.58 -16.95 1.68
N GLY A 97 -15.75 -15.74 1.14
CA GLY A 97 -16.99 -14.98 1.25
C GLY A 97 -17.32 -14.59 2.69
N TYR A 98 -16.31 -14.35 3.52
CA TYR A 98 -16.51 -13.90 4.90
C TYR A 98 -17.05 -12.47 4.94
N ASP A 99 -17.63 -12.11 6.07
CA ASP A 99 -18.03 -10.72 6.34
C ASP A 99 -16.79 -9.81 6.18
N PRO A 100 -16.86 -8.77 5.33
CA PRO A 100 -15.72 -7.88 5.10
C PRO A 100 -15.56 -6.80 6.18
N ARG A 101 -16.50 -6.64 7.13
CA ARG A 101 -16.42 -5.60 8.18
C ARG A 101 -15.16 -5.69 9.06
N PRO A 102 -14.71 -6.88 9.52
CA PRO A 102 -13.44 -7.00 10.23
C PRO A 102 -12.24 -6.53 9.40
N LEU A 103 -12.22 -6.83 8.09
CA LEU A 103 -11.20 -6.31 7.18
C LEU A 103 -11.27 -4.78 7.08
N GLY A 104 -12.48 -4.22 7.03
CA GLY A 104 -12.71 -2.77 7.11
C GLY A 104 -12.11 -2.14 8.36
N ASN A 105 -12.22 -2.79 9.53
CA ASN A 105 -11.62 -2.29 10.77
C ASN A 105 -10.08 -2.31 10.72
N PHE A 106 -9.48 -3.33 10.10
CA PHE A 106 -8.03 -3.33 9.85
C PHE A 106 -7.61 -2.26 8.83
N ALA A 107 -8.42 -2.03 7.79
CA ALA A 107 -8.19 -0.94 6.85
C ALA A 107 -8.29 0.44 7.52
N LEU A 108 -9.14 0.60 8.53
CA LEU A 108 -9.21 1.85 9.29
C LEU A 108 -7.94 2.07 10.14
N LEU A 109 -7.34 1.01 10.65
CA LEU A 109 -6.10 1.09 11.42
C LEU A 109 -4.93 1.64 10.58
N THR A 110 -4.97 1.50 9.25
CA THR A 110 -3.95 2.09 8.39
C THR A 110 -3.96 3.61 8.46
N VAL A 111 -5.10 4.26 8.73
CA VAL A 111 -5.19 5.73 8.77
C VAL A 111 -4.28 6.33 9.85
N PRO A 112 -4.41 6.00 11.15
CA PRO A 112 -3.52 6.55 12.17
C PRO A 112 -2.06 6.11 11.97
N ILE A 113 -1.82 4.89 11.49
CA ILE A 113 -0.46 4.42 11.19
C ILE A 113 0.16 5.27 10.07
N GLN A 114 -0.57 5.50 8.99
CA GLN A 114 -0.13 6.27 7.84
C GLN A 114 0.19 7.73 8.22
N LEU A 115 -0.62 8.34 9.09
CA LEU A 115 -0.35 9.67 9.61
C LEU A 115 0.93 9.73 10.45
N VAL A 116 1.20 8.70 11.25
CA VAL A 116 2.48 8.59 11.98
C VAL A 116 3.63 8.42 11.01
N GLU A 117 3.47 7.58 9.98
CA GLU A 117 4.50 7.36 8.96
C GLU A 117 4.85 8.63 8.19
N MET A 118 3.83 9.42 7.81
CA MET A 118 3.97 10.75 7.22
C MET A 118 4.81 11.68 8.14
N ILE A 119 4.47 11.76 9.42
CA ILE A 119 5.24 12.57 10.38
C ILE A 119 6.71 12.09 10.49
N LEU A 120 6.92 10.78 10.53
CA LEU A 120 8.26 10.20 10.62
C LEU A 120 9.07 10.41 9.33
N LEU A 121 8.42 10.31 8.17
CA LEU A 121 9.03 10.58 6.87
C LEU A 121 9.49 12.04 6.81
N ALA A 122 8.60 13.00 7.07
CA ALA A 122 8.94 14.41 7.11
C ALA A 122 10.11 14.71 8.07
N ARG A 123 10.19 14.01 9.21
CA ARG A 123 11.27 14.20 10.20
C ARG A 123 12.61 13.63 9.74
N PHE A 124 12.63 12.46 9.12
CA PHE A 124 13.87 11.75 8.81
C PHE A 124 14.36 11.97 7.38
N ALA A 125 13.49 12.39 6.46
CA ALA A 125 13.81 12.53 5.05
C ALA A 125 14.80 13.67 4.76
N ASP A 126 14.64 14.82 5.42
CA ASP A 126 15.60 15.93 5.31
C ASP A 126 16.98 15.51 5.80
N ALA A 127 17.04 14.80 6.94
CA ALA A 127 18.29 14.26 7.50
C ALA A 127 18.90 13.15 6.62
N ALA A 128 18.13 12.56 5.71
CA ALA A 128 18.56 11.58 4.72
C ALA A 128 18.94 12.22 3.37
N GLY A 129 18.89 13.56 3.25
CA GLY A 129 19.25 14.29 2.03
C GLY A 129 18.23 14.22 0.92
N MET A 130 16.96 13.91 1.23
CA MET A 130 15.87 13.93 0.25
C MET A 130 15.46 15.36 -0.08
N SER A 131 15.09 15.63 -1.33
CA SER A 131 14.55 16.93 -1.73
C SER A 131 13.15 17.16 -1.13
N THR A 132 12.81 18.41 -0.84
CA THR A 132 11.48 18.78 -0.33
C THR A 132 10.38 18.37 -1.31
N THR A 133 10.59 18.52 -2.62
CA THR A 133 9.64 18.09 -3.65
C THR A 133 9.38 16.59 -3.58
N HIS A 134 10.43 15.78 -3.41
CA HIS A 134 10.28 14.34 -3.28
C HIS A 134 9.47 13.98 -2.03
N ILE A 135 9.79 14.61 -0.89
CA ILE A 135 9.07 14.40 0.38
C ILE A 135 7.58 14.71 0.21
N VAL A 136 7.24 15.90 -0.30
CA VAL A 136 5.83 16.31 -0.48
C VAL A 136 5.06 15.34 -1.38
N LEU A 137 5.68 14.85 -2.45
CA LEU A 137 5.05 13.86 -3.32
C LEU A 137 4.82 12.53 -2.61
N GLN A 138 5.79 12.06 -1.82
CA GLN A 138 5.59 10.86 -1.00
C GLN A 138 4.45 11.05 0.00
N GLU A 139 4.39 12.19 0.69
CA GLU A 139 3.31 12.55 1.63
C GLU A 139 1.92 12.54 0.96
N ILE A 140 1.80 13.07 -0.26
CA ILE A 140 0.54 13.03 -1.03
C ILE A 140 0.12 11.58 -1.31
N VAL A 141 1.08 10.72 -1.68
CA VAL A 141 0.80 9.30 -1.92
C VAL A 141 0.35 8.61 -0.64
N LEU A 142 1.06 8.80 0.48
CA LEU A 142 0.68 8.25 1.78
C LEU A 142 -0.71 8.76 2.21
N GLY A 143 -1.02 10.04 1.95
CA GLY A 143 -2.36 10.60 2.15
C GLY A 143 -3.43 9.91 1.32
N ALA A 144 -3.16 9.60 0.04
CA ALA A 144 -4.08 8.84 -0.81
C ALA A 144 -4.34 7.43 -0.26
N PHE A 145 -3.33 6.77 0.29
CA PHE A 145 -3.48 5.49 0.98
C PHE A 145 -4.34 5.59 2.25
N ALA A 146 -4.17 6.63 3.06
CA ALA A 146 -5.02 6.88 4.22
C ALA A 146 -6.49 7.07 3.80
N VAL A 147 -6.74 7.84 2.73
CA VAL A 147 -8.08 8.02 2.16
C VAL A 147 -8.65 6.69 1.67
N ALA A 148 -7.85 5.86 0.99
CA ALA A 148 -8.27 4.53 0.56
C ALA A 148 -8.63 3.62 1.74
N GLY A 149 -7.85 3.61 2.82
CA GLY A 149 -8.16 2.86 4.04
C GLY A 149 -9.49 3.28 4.68
N LEU A 150 -9.72 4.59 4.79
CA LEU A 150 -10.99 5.14 5.26
C LEU A 150 -12.16 4.79 4.35
N ALA A 151 -11.96 4.86 3.03
CA ALA A 151 -12.99 4.50 2.05
C ALA A 151 -13.33 3.00 2.11
N ILE A 152 -12.34 2.12 2.24
CA ILE A 152 -12.55 0.67 2.42
C ILE A 152 -13.35 0.40 3.70
N TRP A 153 -12.98 1.03 4.82
CA TRP A 153 -13.75 0.92 6.06
C TRP A 153 -15.20 1.36 5.86
N ALA A 154 -15.40 2.55 5.28
CA ALA A 154 -16.73 3.10 5.04
C ALA A 154 -17.55 2.21 4.10
N GLY A 155 -16.94 1.68 3.04
CA GLY A 155 -17.57 0.80 2.07
C GLY A 155 -18.00 -0.54 2.66
N THR A 156 -17.13 -1.19 3.43
CA THR A 156 -17.44 -2.47 4.09
C THR A 156 -18.52 -2.34 5.17
N HIS A 157 -18.73 -1.14 5.70
CA HIS A 157 -19.80 -0.81 6.66
C HIS A 157 -21.05 -0.20 5.99
N GLY A 158 -21.13 -0.19 4.66
CA GLY A 158 -22.29 0.32 3.92
C GLY A 158 -22.51 1.83 4.01
N ARG A 159 -21.49 2.60 4.40
CA ARG A 159 -21.56 4.06 4.52
C ARG A 159 -21.39 4.78 3.19
N ILE A 160 -20.69 4.17 2.23
CA ILE A 160 -20.45 4.69 0.88
C ILE A 160 -20.56 3.57 -0.16
N GLY A 161 -20.85 3.91 -1.42
CA GLY A 161 -20.96 2.94 -2.51
C GLY A 161 -19.61 2.45 -3.04
N GLY A 162 -19.61 1.26 -3.65
CA GLY A 162 -18.40 0.62 -4.19
C GLY A 162 -17.61 1.50 -5.16
N ARG A 163 -18.26 2.28 -6.01
CA ARG A 163 -17.57 3.21 -6.94
C ARG A 163 -16.69 4.25 -6.22
N VAL A 164 -17.11 4.72 -5.05
CA VAL A 164 -16.32 5.68 -4.25
C VAL A 164 -15.09 4.98 -3.67
N VAL A 165 -15.26 3.74 -3.18
CA VAL A 165 -14.16 2.89 -2.70
C VAL A 165 -13.16 2.62 -3.82
N GLY A 166 -13.65 2.22 -5.00
CA GLY A 166 -12.84 1.96 -6.18
C GLY A 166 -12.06 3.20 -6.63
N GLY A 167 -12.71 4.38 -6.66
CA GLY A 167 -12.04 5.64 -6.97
C GLY A 167 -10.91 5.98 -5.99
N ALA A 168 -11.12 5.79 -4.69
CA ALA A 168 -10.08 6.01 -3.68
C ALA A 168 -8.90 5.02 -3.82
N ILE A 169 -9.19 3.75 -4.09
CA ILE A 169 -8.16 2.73 -4.36
C ILE A 169 -7.36 3.09 -5.63
N MET A 170 -8.03 3.57 -6.67
CA MET A 170 -7.38 4.00 -7.91
C MET A 170 -6.49 5.24 -7.73
N ALA A 171 -6.86 6.16 -6.85
CA ALA A 171 -5.98 7.27 -6.48
C ALA A 171 -4.69 6.77 -5.80
N ALA A 172 -4.81 5.80 -4.88
CA ALA A 172 -3.64 5.15 -4.27
C ALA A 172 -2.81 4.36 -5.29
N PHE A 173 -3.44 3.75 -6.31
CA PHE A 173 -2.73 3.09 -7.42
C PHE A 173 -1.85 4.08 -8.18
N VAL A 174 -2.37 5.26 -8.55
CA VAL A 174 -1.58 6.30 -9.23
C VAL A 174 -0.40 6.73 -8.37
N GLY A 175 -0.61 6.91 -7.07
CA GLY A 175 0.47 7.20 -6.13
C GLY A 175 1.49 6.06 -6.02
N THR A 176 1.06 4.81 -6.11
CA THR A 176 1.96 3.64 -6.11
C THR A 176 2.90 3.65 -7.30
N LEU A 177 2.46 4.14 -8.46
CA LEU A 177 3.35 4.30 -9.62
C LEU A 177 4.50 5.28 -9.31
N TYR A 178 4.23 6.33 -8.53
CA TYR A 178 5.28 7.24 -8.08
C TYR A 178 6.33 6.51 -7.22
N PHE A 179 5.90 5.73 -6.22
CA PHE A 179 6.82 4.93 -5.42
C PHE A 179 7.57 3.89 -6.25
N LEU A 180 6.89 3.24 -7.21
CA LEU A 180 7.50 2.26 -8.09
C LEU A 180 8.67 2.85 -8.89
N PHE A 181 8.44 4.00 -9.53
CA PHE A 181 9.44 4.59 -10.44
C PHE A 181 10.50 5.40 -9.70
N PHE A 182 10.12 6.24 -8.75
CA PHE A 182 11.04 7.15 -8.08
C PHE A 182 11.63 6.55 -6.80
N ALA A 183 10.79 6.09 -5.88
CA ALA A 183 11.29 5.51 -4.62
C ALA A 183 11.94 4.12 -4.82
N GLY A 184 11.53 3.39 -5.86
CA GLY A 184 12.16 2.14 -6.31
C GLY A 184 13.49 2.33 -7.02
N GLY A 185 13.91 3.57 -7.29
CA GLY A 185 15.21 3.87 -7.91
C GLY A 185 15.29 3.56 -9.41
N LEU A 186 14.16 3.32 -10.09
CA LEU A 186 14.12 3.19 -11.55
C LEU A 186 14.41 4.54 -12.24
N ILE A 187 13.99 5.64 -11.61
CA ILE A 187 14.15 7.01 -12.08
C ILE A 187 14.64 7.88 -10.92
N SER A 188 15.51 8.84 -11.19
CA SER A 188 15.96 9.82 -10.19
C SER A 188 14.78 10.64 -9.63
N PRO A 189 14.71 10.87 -8.31
CA PRO A 189 13.66 11.66 -7.70
C PRO A 189 13.68 13.11 -8.19
N PRO A 190 12.52 13.78 -8.26
CA PRO A 190 12.44 15.19 -8.63
C PRO A 190 13.13 16.09 -7.59
N GLY A 191 13.77 17.16 -8.07
CA GLY A 191 14.45 18.17 -7.25
C GLY A 191 13.50 19.07 -6.49
#